data_AF-A0A9E0L4W2-F1
#
_entry.id   AF-A0A9E0L4W2-F1
#
_cell.length_a   1.000
_cell.length_b   1.000
_cell.length_c   1.000
_cell.angle_alpha   90.00
_cell.angle_beta   90.00
_cell.angle_gamma   90.00
#
_symmetry.space_group_name_H-M   'P 1'
#
loop_
_entity.id
_entity.type
_entity.pdbx_description
1 polymer ?
#
loop_
_entity_poly.entity_id
_entity_poly.type
_entity_poly.pdbx_seq_one_letter_code
_entity_poly.pdbx_strand_id
1 'polypeptide(L)'
;EQADLTFGYEYLGAGAASLSGLAKSKSDFVKRLKAAKNPAIIIGAGALGRADGGAIVKAAADLAKAFGMTWNVLHTAASRVGGLDLGFIPGEGGKTAVQMAAKGALDVLFLMGADEIDVTASDAFTVYMGTHGDAGAHKADVILPGAAYTEKDGLYVNTEGRVQMGQRAVFPKGEGREDWSILRALSDRLGATLPYDTLAQLRAKLFADHPTFGRIDYAPGAVASAIDLSGIAAAGAATDAPLLSGVRTFHLTNPIARASVTMAECAAVAADASKIAAE
;
A
#
# COMPACT_ATOMS: atom_id res chain seq x y z
N GLU A 1 3.30 17.15 7.81
CA GLU A 1 4.16 18.26 7.36
C GLU A 1 3.31 19.33 6.69
N GLN A 2 3.79 20.57 6.54
CA GLN A 2 3.17 21.52 5.63
C GLN A 2 3.53 21.14 4.19
N ALA A 3 2.59 21.26 3.28
CA ALA A 3 2.78 20.93 1.87
C ALA A 3 2.08 21.96 0.98
N ASP A 4 2.57 22.14 -0.24
CA ASP A 4 1.81 22.85 -1.28
C ASP A 4 0.77 21.90 -1.86
N LEU A 5 -0.51 22.19 -1.60
CA LEU A 5 -1.63 21.37 -2.05
C LEU A 5 -2.34 21.96 -3.26
N THR A 6 -1.86 23.07 -3.85
CA THR A 6 -2.52 23.81 -4.95
C THR A 6 -3.91 24.38 -4.64
N PHE A 7 -4.38 24.21 -3.40
CA PHE A 7 -5.62 24.79 -2.86
C PHE A 7 -5.40 25.27 -1.42
N GLY A 8 -6.24 26.19 -0.98
CA GLY A 8 -6.19 26.71 0.39
C GLY A 8 -6.55 25.63 1.41
N TYR A 9 -5.71 25.46 2.43
CA TYR A 9 -5.95 24.54 3.54
C TYR A 9 -5.57 25.19 4.87
N GLU A 10 -6.13 24.68 5.97
CA GLU A 10 -5.76 25.08 7.32
C GLU A 10 -4.82 24.04 7.92
N TYR A 11 -3.61 24.46 8.26
CA TYR A 11 -2.62 23.59 8.88
C TYR A 11 -2.89 23.42 10.37
N LEU A 12 -3.37 22.24 10.76
CA LEU A 12 -3.77 21.95 12.15
C LEU A 12 -2.63 21.39 13.03
N GLY A 13 -1.51 21.01 12.42
CA GLY A 13 -0.32 20.55 13.12
C GLY A 13 0.40 19.38 12.44
N ALA A 14 1.54 19.00 13.03
CA ALA A 14 2.49 18.06 12.42
C ALA A 14 2.33 16.61 12.88
N GLY A 15 1.67 16.35 14.01
CA GLY A 15 1.76 15.06 14.71
C GLY A 15 0.42 14.48 15.12
N ALA A 16 0.46 13.24 15.61
CA ALA A 16 -0.72 12.52 16.11
C ALA A 16 -1.38 13.21 17.32
N ALA A 17 -0.63 14.00 18.10
CA ALA A 17 -1.18 14.80 19.19
C ALA A 17 -2.21 15.85 18.69
N SER A 18 -1.96 16.48 17.55
CA SER A 18 -2.87 17.46 16.94
C SER A 18 -4.21 16.84 16.56
N LEU A 19 -4.19 15.56 16.16
CA LEU A 19 -5.39 14.78 15.83
C LEU A 19 -6.21 14.44 17.09
N SER A 20 -5.56 13.93 18.14
CA SER A 20 -6.20 13.54 19.40
C SER A 20 -6.83 14.74 20.14
N GLY A 21 -6.22 15.92 20.03
CA GLY A 21 -6.73 17.15 20.64
C GLY A 21 -7.90 17.79 19.90
N LEU A 22 -8.11 17.44 18.63
CA LEU A 22 -9.00 18.20 17.74
C LEU A 22 -10.47 18.15 18.17
N ALA A 23 -10.96 16.99 18.63
CA ALA A 23 -12.35 16.85 19.09
C ALA A 23 -12.71 17.77 20.27
N LYS A 24 -11.71 18.11 21.10
CA LYS A 24 -11.87 18.99 22.28
C LYS A 24 -11.52 20.46 21.98
N SER A 25 -10.95 20.74 20.81
CA SER A 25 -10.54 22.09 20.43
C SER A 25 -11.74 23.01 20.20
N LYS A 26 -11.59 24.29 20.57
CA LYS A 26 -12.57 25.35 20.33
C LYS A 26 -12.24 26.22 19.11
N SER A 27 -11.37 25.73 18.21
CA SER A 27 -10.95 26.46 17.01
C SER A 27 -12.11 26.70 16.03
N ASP A 28 -11.96 27.71 15.18
CA ASP A 28 -12.94 27.98 14.13
C ASP A 28 -13.02 26.85 13.10
N PHE A 29 -11.93 26.10 12.90
CA PHE A 29 -11.95 24.86 12.13
C PHE A 29 -13.00 23.86 12.67
N VAL A 30 -12.98 23.59 13.98
CA VAL A 30 -13.91 22.63 14.60
C VAL A 30 -15.36 23.12 14.50
N LYS A 31 -15.59 24.44 14.60
CA LYS A 31 -16.92 25.02 14.38
C LYS A 31 -17.40 24.77 12.94
N ARG A 32 -16.54 25.01 11.94
CA ARG A 32 -16.83 24.72 10.53
C ARG A 32 -17.08 23.22 10.30
N LEU A 33 -16.25 22.36 10.91
CA LEU A 33 -16.38 20.90 10.81
C LEU A 33 -17.71 20.40 11.38
N LYS A 34 -18.13 20.90 12.55
CA LYS A 34 -19.44 20.58 13.15
C LYS A 34 -20.63 21.02 12.30
N ALA A 35 -20.49 22.11 11.55
CA ALA A 35 -21.54 22.65 10.69
C ALA A 35 -21.60 21.96 9.31
N ALA A 36 -20.60 21.16 8.95
CA ALA A 36 -20.55 20.48 7.67
C ALA A 36 -21.61 19.37 7.59
N LYS A 37 -22.30 19.28 6.45
CA LYS A 37 -23.33 18.23 6.22
C LYS A 37 -22.74 16.85 5.96
N ASN A 38 -21.62 16.80 5.23
CA ASN A 38 -20.94 15.57 4.81
C ASN A 38 -19.42 15.70 5.08
N PRO A 39 -18.98 15.77 6.35
CA PRO A 39 -17.56 15.84 6.65
C PRO A 39 -16.89 14.50 6.32
N ALA A 40 -15.63 14.54 5.88
CA ALA A 40 -14.85 13.36 5.55
C ALA A 40 -13.45 13.45 6.16
N ILE A 41 -12.91 12.31 6.57
CA ILE A 41 -11.51 12.16 6.96
C ILE A 41 -10.80 11.24 5.97
N ILE A 42 -9.62 11.66 5.52
CA ILE A 42 -8.75 10.89 4.64
C ILE A 42 -7.42 10.70 5.36
N ILE A 43 -7.00 9.45 5.51
CA ILE A 43 -5.73 9.11 6.15
C ILE A 43 -4.79 8.52 5.11
N GLY A 44 -3.61 9.12 4.96
CA GLY A 44 -2.58 8.56 4.10
C GLY A 44 -1.98 7.28 4.68
N ALA A 45 -1.73 6.28 3.82
CA ALA A 45 -1.12 5.01 4.23
C ALA A 45 0.24 5.16 4.97
N GLY A 46 0.99 6.23 4.71
CA GLY A 46 2.24 6.52 5.42
C GLY A 46 2.04 6.73 6.93
N ALA A 47 0.91 7.31 7.35
CA ALA A 47 0.58 7.45 8.76
C ALA A 47 0.28 6.09 9.42
N LEU A 48 -0.28 5.16 8.66
CA LEU A 48 -0.65 3.81 9.12
C LEU A 48 0.57 2.89 9.25
N GLY A 49 1.61 3.11 8.44
CA GLY A 49 2.83 2.28 8.44
C GLY A 49 3.80 2.56 9.59
N ARG A 50 3.50 3.53 10.47
CA ARG A 50 4.34 3.87 11.62
C ARG A 50 4.20 2.87 12.76
N ALA A 51 5.18 2.83 13.66
CA ALA A 51 5.12 2.03 14.88
C ALA A 51 3.90 2.37 15.76
N ASP A 52 3.47 3.63 15.77
CA ASP A 52 2.27 4.13 16.46
C ASP A 52 1.04 4.24 15.54
N GLY A 53 1.05 3.58 14.37
CA GLY A 53 -0.04 3.61 13.39
C GLY A 53 -1.40 3.23 13.98
N GLY A 54 -1.44 2.28 14.90
CA GLY A 54 -2.68 1.92 15.60
C GLY A 54 -3.27 3.06 16.44
N ALA A 55 -2.43 3.84 17.14
CA ALA A 55 -2.89 5.01 17.88
C ALA A 55 -3.42 6.11 16.95
N ILE A 56 -2.77 6.30 15.80
CA ILE A 56 -3.23 7.24 14.77
C ILE A 56 -4.60 6.82 14.22
N VAL A 57 -4.79 5.54 13.88
CA VAL A 57 -6.08 5.03 13.42
C VAL A 57 -7.15 5.24 14.48
N LYS A 58 -6.85 4.90 15.73
CA LYS A 58 -7.80 5.08 16.83
C LYS A 58 -8.20 6.55 16.99
N ALA A 59 -7.25 7.46 17.04
CA ALA A 59 -7.51 8.90 17.22
C ALA A 59 -8.35 9.46 16.06
N ALA A 60 -8.03 9.09 14.83
CA ALA A 60 -8.80 9.52 13.67
C ALA A 60 -10.24 8.94 13.72
N ALA A 61 -10.40 7.71 14.19
CA ALA A 61 -11.68 7.05 14.15
C ALA A 61 -12.61 7.55 15.27
N ASP A 62 -12.05 7.86 16.43
CA ASP A 62 -12.74 8.60 17.50
C ASP A 62 -13.19 9.99 16.99
N LEU A 63 -12.36 10.67 16.21
CA LEU A 63 -12.69 11.95 15.57
C LEU A 63 -13.83 11.81 14.55
N ALA A 64 -13.75 10.79 13.67
CA ALA A 64 -14.77 10.52 12.68
C ALA A 64 -16.13 10.25 13.35
N LYS A 65 -16.13 9.46 14.44
CA LYS A 65 -17.33 9.19 15.24
C LYS A 65 -17.88 10.47 15.91
N ALA A 66 -17.01 11.31 16.46
CA ALA A 66 -17.42 12.53 17.15
C ALA A 66 -18.11 13.55 16.22
N PHE A 67 -17.74 13.57 14.93
CA PHE A 67 -18.23 14.55 13.96
C PHE A 67 -19.09 13.94 12.84
N GLY A 68 -19.44 12.64 12.92
CA GLY A 68 -20.23 11.96 11.90
C GLY A 68 -19.56 11.94 10.52
N MET A 69 -18.23 11.79 10.49
CA MET A 69 -17.43 11.87 9.27
C MET A 69 -17.39 10.53 8.54
N THR A 70 -17.38 10.58 7.20
CA THR A 70 -17.02 9.40 6.40
C THR A 70 -15.52 9.14 6.50
N TRP A 71 -15.16 7.89 6.69
CA TRP A 71 -13.77 7.44 6.84
C TRP A 71 -13.18 6.92 5.55
N ASN A 72 -11.97 7.37 5.21
CA ASN A 72 -11.25 6.90 4.02
C ASN A 72 -9.75 6.73 4.31
N VAL A 73 -9.15 5.74 3.66
CA VAL A 73 -7.70 5.56 3.61
C VAL A 73 -7.23 5.78 2.18
N LEU A 74 -6.23 6.65 2.00
CA LEU A 74 -5.57 6.85 0.73
C LEU A 74 -4.35 5.94 0.64
N HIS A 75 -4.47 4.89 -0.14
CA HIS A 75 -3.38 3.94 -0.41
C HIS A 75 -2.47 4.45 -1.53
N THR A 76 -1.17 4.14 -1.41
CA THR A 76 -0.13 4.58 -2.37
C THR A 76 0.40 3.47 -3.27
N ALA A 77 -0.07 2.23 -3.09
CA ALA A 77 0.37 1.07 -3.86
C ALA A 77 -0.83 0.33 -4.45
N ALA A 78 -0.78 0.05 -5.75
CA ALA A 78 -1.87 -0.59 -6.51
C ALA A 78 -2.17 -2.03 -6.06
N SER A 79 -1.21 -2.71 -5.44
CA SER A 79 -1.40 -4.06 -4.88
C SER A 79 -2.02 -4.05 -3.48
N ARG A 80 -2.09 -2.89 -2.82
CA ARG A 80 -2.40 -2.81 -1.38
C ARG A 80 -3.82 -3.26 -1.07
N VAL A 81 -4.82 -2.67 -1.73
CA VAL A 81 -6.23 -2.98 -1.43
C VAL A 81 -6.56 -4.42 -1.82
N GLY A 82 -6.13 -4.86 -3.00
CA GLY A 82 -6.33 -6.26 -3.41
C GLY A 82 -5.66 -7.25 -2.45
N GLY A 83 -4.45 -6.96 -1.96
CA GLY A 83 -3.81 -7.79 -0.93
C GLY A 83 -4.58 -7.81 0.38
N LEU A 84 -5.11 -6.66 0.83
CA LEU A 84 -5.93 -6.60 2.05
C LEU A 84 -7.25 -7.36 1.90
N ASP A 85 -7.91 -7.28 0.74
CA ASP A 85 -9.15 -8.01 0.43
C ASP A 85 -8.93 -9.53 0.36
N LEU A 86 -7.71 -9.96 0.03
CA LEU A 86 -7.26 -11.36 0.08
C LEU A 86 -6.80 -11.81 1.47
N GLY A 87 -6.74 -10.90 2.45
CA GLY A 87 -6.27 -11.20 3.80
C GLY A 87 -4.74 -11.30 3.93
N PHE A 88 -3.97 -10.60 3.09
CA PHE A 88 -2.51 -10.49 3.23
C PHE A 88 -2.12 -9.55 4.37
N ILE A 89 -2.49 -9.97 5.58
CA ILE A 89 -2.16 -9.35 6.86
C ILE A 89 -1.47 -10.40 7.75
N PRO A 90 -0.59 -9.99 8.67
CA PRO A 90 -0.02 -10.93 9.63
C PRO A 90 -1.14 -11.59 10.45
N GLY A 91 -1.22 -12.92 10.39
CA GLY A 91 -2.07 -13.72 11.29
C GLY A 91 -1.49 -13.80 12.71
N GLU A 92 -2.07 -14.64 13.55
CA GLU A 92 -1.53 -14.90 14.90
C GLU A 92 -0.08 -15.42 14.81
N GLY A 93 0.85 -14.75 15.51
CA GLY A 93 2.29 -15.05 15.43
C GLY A 93 2.97 -14.65 14.11
N GLY A 94 2.22 -14.11 13.14
CA GLY A 94 2.74 -13.63 11.86
C GLY A 94 3.62 -12.40 12.02
N LYS A 95 4.59 -12.26 11.11
CA LYS A 95 5.51 -11.10 11.06
C LYS A 95 4.98 -10.03 10.12
N THR A 96 5.16 -8.76 10.47
CA THR A 96 4.99 -7.65 9.53
C THR A 96 6.10 -7.68 8.47
N ALA A 97 5.92 -6.97 7.35
CA ALA A 97 6.94 -6.84 6.31
C ALA A 97 8.31 -6.38 6.86
N VAL A 98 8.32 -5.42 7.78
CA VAL A 98 9.55 -4.93 8.44
C VAL A 98 10.16 -6.00 9.34
N GLN A 99 9.34 -6.75 10.06
CA GLN A 99 9.82 -7.85 10.91
C GLN A 99 10.36 -9.02 10.08
N MET A 100 9.80 -9.30 8.91
CA MET A 100 10.29 -10.31 7.97
C MET A 100 11.67 -9.96 7.41
N ALA A 101 11.95 -8.67 7.23
CA ALA A 101 13.22 -8.17 6.73
C ALA A 101 14.34 -8.09 7.79
N ALA A 102 14.02 -8.35 9.06
CA ALA A 102 15.02 -8.33 10.13
C ALA A 102 15.96 -9.54 10.05
N LYS A 103 17.18 -9.35 10.56
CA LYS A 103 18.17 -10.43 10.68
C LYS A 103 17.64 -11.57 11.57
N GLY A 104 17.83 -12.81 11.14
CA GLY A 104 17.39 -14.02 11.82
C GLY A 104 15.87 -14.18 11.89
N ALA A 105 15.11 -13.39 11.12
CA ALA A 105 13.65 -13.44 11.17
C ALA A 105 13.06 -14.60 10.39
N LEU A 106 13.70 -15.01 9.30
CA LEU A 106 13.22 -16.01 8.35
C LEU A 106 14.39 -16.81 7.78
N ASP A 107 14.15 -18.08 7.43
CA ASP A 107 15.09 -18.88 6.64
C ASP A 107 14.99 -18.56 5.14
N VAL A 108 13.77 -18.23 4.67
CA VAL A 108 13.46 -17.91 3.28
C VAL A 108 12.58 -16.66 3.20
N LEU A 109 12.96 -15.71 2.35
CA LEU A 109 12.21 -14.47 2.09
C LEU A 109 11.82 -14.39 0.62
N PHE A 110 10.51 -14.39 0.34
CA PHE A 110 9.98 -14.31 -1.02
C PHE A 110 9.49 -12.89 -1.32
N LEU A 111 10.20 -12.16 -2.17
CA LEU A 111 9.91 -10.79 -2.57
C LEU A 111 9.14 -10.78 -3.89
N MET A 112 7.82 -10.62 -3.83
CA MET A 112 6.97 -10.47 -5.02
C MET A 112 6.96 -9.03 -5.52
N GLY A 113 7.95 -8.66 -6.32
CA GLY A 113 8.14 -7.31 -6.87
C GLY A 113 8.25 -6.24 -5.78
N ALA A 114 8.78 -6.64 -4.62
CA ALA A 114 8.85 -5.80 -3.43
C ALA A 114 10.21 -5.11 -3.36
N ASP A 115 10.23 -3.84 -3.76
CA ASP A 115 11.44 -3.00 -3.78
C ASP A 115 11.36 -1.80 -2.82
N GLU A 116 10.20 -1.56 -2.20
CA GLU A 116 10.00 -0.48 -1.22
C GLU A 116 10.26 -0.91 0.23
N ILE A 117 10.68 -2.16 0.45
CA ILE A 117 10.99 -2.71 1.78
C ILE A 117 12.51 -2.80 1.89
N ASP A 118 13.07 -2.18 2.92
CA ASP A 118 14.49 -2.34 3.24
C ASP A 118 14.75 -3.76 3.76
N VAL A 119 15.40 -4.57 2.92
CA VAL A 119 15.76 -5.96 3.19
C VAL A 119 17.26 -6.14 3.43
N THR A 120 18.02 -5.04 3.57
CA THR A 120 19.49 -5.09 3.68
C THR A 120 19.96 -5.86 4.92
N ALA A 121 19.21 -5.78 6.01
CA ALA A 121 19.50 -6.47 7.26
C ALA A 121 19.17 -7.98 7.25
N SER A 122 18.38 -8.46 6.27
CA SER A 122 17.97 -9.86 6.21
C SER A 122 19.13 -10.77 5.80
N ASP A 123 19.21 -11.93 6.46
CA ASP A 123 20.11 -13.05 6.17
C ASP A 123 19.37 -14.29 5.67
N ALA A 124 18.08 -14.16 5.35
CA ALA A 124 17.27 -15.21 4.75
C ALA A 124 17.69 -15.51 3.30
N PHE A 125 17.49 -16.75 2.85
CA PHE A 125 17.56 -17.09 1.43
C PHE A 125 16.47 -16.33 0.67
N THR A 126 16.88 -15.37 -0.15
CA THR A 126 15.98 -14.38 -0.74
C THR A 126 15.65 -14.73 -2.18
N VAL A 127 14.37 -14.94 -2.46
CA VAL A 127 13.85 -15.13 -3.82
C VAL A 127 13.12 -13.87 -4.25
N TYR A 128 13.57 -13.23 -5.33
CA TYR A 128 12.87 -12.08 -5.90
C TYR A 128 12.12 -12.49 -7.16
N MET A 129 10.81 -12.29 -7.17
CA MET A 129 9.95 -12.47 -8.34
C MET A 129 9.43 -11.11 -8.79
N GLY A 130 10.02 -10.54 -9.84
CA GLY A 130 9.71 -9.19 -10.27
C GLY A 130 10.18 -8.90 -11.70
N THR A 131 10.07 -7.64 -12.10
CA THR A 131 10.21 -7.24 -13.52
C THR A 131 11.41 -6.36 -13.78
N HIS A 132 11.93 -5.69 -12.76
CA HIS A 132 13.04 -4.76 -12.84
C HIS A 132 14.09 -5.16 -11.80
N GLY A 133 15.36 -4.94 -12.12
CA GLY A 133 16.45 -5.06 -11.17
C GLY A 133 16.54 -3.79 -10.33
N ASP A 134 16.00 -3.82 -9.12
CA ASP A 134 16.05 -2.73 -8.15
C ASP A 134 16.42 -3.31 -6.76
N ALA A 135 16.20 -2.56 -5.68
CA ALA A 135 16.63 -2.89 -4.32
C ALA A 135 16.38 -4.35 -3.90
N GLY A 136 15.18 -4.90 -4.17
CA GLY A 136 14.84 -6.28 -3.81
C GLY A 136 15.60 -7.30 -4.65
N ALA A 137 15.75 -7.05 -5.95
CA ALA A 137 16.50 -7.92 -6.85
C ALA A 137 18.00 -7.94 -6.52
N HIS A 138 18.58 -6.79 -6.14
CA HIS A 138 20.00 -6.69 -5.76
C HIS A 138 20.36 -7.50 -4.52
N LYS A 139 19.39 -7.76 -3.64
CA LYS A 139 19.57 -8.57 -2.43
C LYS A 139 19.28 -10.06 -2.65
N ALA A 140 18.68 -10.43 -3.79
CA ALA A 140 18.18 -11.78 -4.02
C ALA A 140 19.30 -12.80 -4.30
N ASP A 141 19.14 -14.01 -3.76
CA ASP A 141 19.94 -15.19 -4.12
C ASP A 141 19.42 -15.82 -5.42
N VAL A 142 18.10 -15.75 -5.64
CA VAL A 142 17.43 -16.24 -6.86
C VAL A 142 16.47 -15.20 -7.39
N ILE A 143 16.53 -14.96 -8.69
CA ILE A 143 15.61 -14.06 -9.40
C ILE A 143 14.72 -14.88 -10.34
N LEU A 144 13.41 -14.67 -10.22
CA LEU A 144 12.38 -15.25 -11.09
C LEU A 144 11.75 -14.11 -11.91
N PRO A 145 12.04 -14.01 -13.23
CA PRO A 145 11.57 -12.89 -14.04
C PRO A 145 10.06 -12.96 -14.28
N GLY A 146 9.33 -12.05 -13.63
CA GLY A 146 7.90 -11.85 -13.80
C GLY A 146 7.55 -10.98 -15.02
N ALA A 147 6.26 -10.72 -15.20
CA ALA A 147 5.73 -9.89 -16.30
C ALA A 147 5.27 -8.52 -15.78
N ALA A 148 5.57 -7.44 -16.51
CA ALA A 148 5.10 -6.09 -16.18
C ALA A 148 3.57 -5.98 -16.25
N TYR A 149 2.99 -4.91 -15.71
CA TYR A 149 1.54 -4.73 -15.68
C TYR A 149 0.90 -4.63 -17.08
N THR A 150 1.67 -4.21 -18.10
CA THR A 150 1.26 -4.20 -19.52
C THR A 150 1.51 -5.53 -20.24
N GLU A 151 2.18 -6.48 -19.59
CA GLU A 151 2.64 -7.75 -20.17
C GLU A 151 1.82 -8.96 -19.71
N LYS A 152 0.78 -8.73 -18.90
CA LYS A 152 -0.07 -9.78 -18.34
C LYS A 152 -1.49 -9.29 -18.15
N ASP A 153 -2.42 -10.24 -18.18
CA ASP A 153 -3.77 -9.99 -17.71
C ASP A 153 -3.78 -10.00 -16.18
N GLY A 154 -4.30 -8.93 -15.56
CA GLY A 154 -4.25 -8.74 -14.11
C GLY A 154 -5.54 -8.18 -13.55
N LEU A 155 -5.84 -8.48 -12.29
CA LEU A 155 -6.86 -7.79 -11.53
C LEU A 155 -6.20 -6.85 -10.55
N TYR A 156 -6.63 -5.59 -10.55
CA TYR A 156 -6.16 -4.55 -9.66
C TYR A 156 -7.33 -4.00 -8.86
N VAL A 157 -7.11 -3.68 -7.59
CA VAL A 157 -8.16 -3.06 -6.76
C VAL A 157 -7.69 -1.68 -6.36
N ASN A 158 -8.44 -0.65 -6.74
CA ASN A 158 -8.09 0.73 -6.44
C ASN A 158 -8.46 1.11 -4.99
N THR A 159 -8.15 2.34 -4.57
CA THR A 159 -8.34 2.80 -3.18
C THR A 159 -9.80 2.84 -2.71
N GLU A 160 -10.78 2.84 -3.62
CA GLU A 160 -12.22 2.83 -3.31
C GLU A 160 -12.80 1.40 -3.36
N GLY A 161 -11.96 0.37 -3.52
CA GLY A 161 -12.37 -1.03 -3.56
C GLY A 161 -12.91 -1.50 -4.91
N ARG A 162 -12.72 -0.72 -5.99
CA ARG A 162 -13.15 -1.12 -7.33
C ARG A 162 -12.11 -2.07 -7.95
N VAL A 163 -12.58 -3.24 -8.36
CA VAL A 163 -11.78 -4.23 -9.09
C VAL A 163 -11.75 -3.85 -10.56
N GLN A 164 -10.56 -3.73 -11.13
CA GLN A 164 -10.31 -3.35 -12.52
C GLN A 164 -9.48 -4.43 -13.21
N MET A 165 -9.76 -4.65 -14.49
CA MET A 165 -9.02 -5.62 -15.29
C MET A 165 -7.98 -4.92 -16.16
N GLY A 166 -6.71 -5.25 -15.93
CA GLY A 166 -5.63 -4.96 -16.88
C GLY A 166 -5.59 -6.04 -17.95
N GLN A 167 -5.41 -5.63 -19.20
CA GLN A 167 -5.25 -6.53 -20.35
C GLN A 167 -3.81 -6.46 -20.86
N ARG A 168 -3.26 -7.61 -21.23
CA ARG A 168 -1.94 -7.69 -21.83
C ARG A 168 -1.91 -6.92 -23.15
N ALA A 169 -1.02 -5.93 -23.22
CA ALA A 169 -0.77 -5.14 -24.43
C ALA A 169 0.41 -5.71 -25.24
N VAL A 170 1.45 -6.21 -24.57
CA VAL A 170 2.66 -6.79 -25.19
C VAL A 170 3.05 -8.07 -24.46
N PHE A 171 3.91 -8.91 -25.05
CA PHE A 171 4.37 -10.11 -24.36
C PHE A 171 5.51 -9.79 -23.37
N PRO A 172 5.67 -10.59 -22.29
CA PRO A 172 6.80 -10.47 -21.39
C PRO A 172 8.13 -10.53 -22.16
N LYS A 173 9.08 -9.68 -21.78
CA LYS A 173 10.39 -9.65 -22.43
C LYS A 173 11.22 -10.89 -22.09
N GLY A 174 11.92 -11.40 -23.11
CA GLY A 174 12.86 -12.52 -22.95
C GLY A 174 12.19 -13.76 -22.36
N GLU A 175 12.71 -14.22 -21.22
CA GLU A 175 12.19 -15.39 -20.50
C GLU A 175 11.19 -15.03 -19.39
N GLY A 176 10.73 -13.77 -19.34
CA GLY A 176 9.67 -13.35 -18.43
C GLY A 176 8.42 -14.22 -18.56
N ARG A 177 7.74 -14.46 -17.44
CA ARG A 177 6.48 -15.22 -17.38
C ARG A 177 5.47 -14.48 -16.52
N GLU A 178 4.19 -14.77 -16.72
CA GLU A 178 3.14 -14.22 -15.85
C GLU A 178 3.32 -14.77 -14.42
N ASP A 179 3.28 -13.90 -13.41
CA ASP A 179 3.65 -14.24 -12.02
C ASP A 179 2.90 -15.48 -11.49
N TRP A 180 1.61 -15.61 -11.79
CA TRP A 180 0.81 -16.76 -11.35
C TRP A 180 1.32 -18.08 -11.94
N SER A 181 1.82 -18.06 -13.18
CA SER A 181 2.36 -19.25 -13.85
C SER A 181 3.70 -19.68 -13.26
N ILE A 182 4.51 -18.71 -12.81
CA ILE A 182 5.75 -18.96 -12.06
C ILE A 182 5.41 -19.67 -10.74
N LEU A 183 4.46 -19.12 -9.97
CA LEU A 183 4.03 -19.72 -8.70
C LEU A 183 3.40 -21.10 -8.91
N ARG A 184 2.61 -21.28 -9.97
CA ARG A 184 2.03 -22.58 -10.33
C ARG A 184 3.11 -23.61 -10.67
N ALA A 185 4.14 -23.24 -11.42
CA ALA A 185 5.26 -24.13 -11.75
C ALA A 185 6.10 -24.45 -10.49
N LEU A 186 6.36 -23.45 -9.64
CA LEU A 186 7.07 -23.64 -8.38
C LEU A 186 6.32 -24.59 -7.45
N SER A 187 5.00 -24.45 -7.34
CA SER A 187 4.16 -25.31 -6.50
C SER A 187 4.29 -26.80 -6.86
N ASP A 188 4.42 -27.10 -8.16
CA ASP A 188 4.63 -28.46 -8.67
C ASP A 188 5.99 -29.02 -8.25
N ARG A 189 7.05 -28.21 -8.37
CA ARG A 189 8.41 -28.58 -7.97
C ARG A 189 8.54 -28.81 -6.46
N LEU A 190 7.69 -28.16 -5.66
CA LEU A 190 7.63 -28.34 -4.22
C LEU A 190 6.71 -29.50 -3.79
N GLY A 191 6.06 -30.19 -4.73
CA GLY A 191 5.09 -31.25 -4.42
C GLY A 191 3.77 -30.76 -3.82
N ALA A 192 3.49 -29.47 -3.91
CA ALA A 192 2.29 -28.79 -3.40
C ALA A 192 1.50 -28.16 -4.54
N THR A 193 1.28 -28.92 -5.61
CA THR A 193 0.72 -28.47 -6.88
C THR A 193 -0.61 -27.75 -6.71
N LEU A 194 -0.66 -26.48 -7.15
CA LEU A 194 -1.87 -25.66 -7.12
C LEU A 194 -2.95 -26.20 -8.09
N PRO A 195 -4.24 -26.17 -7.73
CA PRO A 195 -5.31 -26.88 -8.44
C PRO A 195 -5.87 -26.09 -9.65
N TYR A 196 -4.99 -25.48 -10.45
CA TYR A 196 -5.36 -24.73 -11.65
C TYR A 196 -4.20 -24.70 -12.65
N ASP A 197 -4.51 -24.78 -13.94
CA ASP A 197 -3.53 -24.75 -15.03
C ASP A 197 -3.74 -23.57 -15.99
N THR A 198 -4.82 -22.82 -15.80
CA THR A 198 -5.17 -21.65 -16.63
C THR A 198 -5.53 -20.45 -15.77
N LEU A 199 -5.32 -19.25 -16.32
CA LEU A 199 -5.74 -18.00 -15.66
C LEU A 199 -7.26 -17.97 -15.41
N ALA A 200 -8.06 -18.58 -16.30
CA ALA A 200 -9.51 -18.68 -16.11
C ALA A 200 -9.89 -19.53 -14.88
N GLN A 201 -9.22 -20.67 -14.67
CA GLN A 201 -9.41 -21.50 -13.47
C GLN A 201 -8.93 -20.79 -12.21
N LEU A 202 -7.79 -20.10 -12.28
CA LEU A 202 -7.30 -19.28 -11.17
C LEU A 202 -8.32 -18.20 -10.79
N ARG A 203 -8.87 -17.48 -11.76
CA ARG A 203 -9.92 -16.47 -11.54
C ARG A 203 -11.20 -17.09 -10.99
N ALA A 204 -11.64 -18.23 -11.51
CA ALA A 204 -12.82 -18.93 -10.99
C ALA A 204 -12.64 -19.30 -9.51
N LYS A 205 -11.46 -19.80 -9.13
CA LYS A 205 -11.11 -20.06 -7.73
C LYS A 205 -11.10 -18.77 -6.89
N LEU A 206 -10.44 -17.73 -7.37
CA LEU A 206 -10.40 -16.42 -6.70
C LEU A 206 -11.81 -15.85 -6.47
N PHE A 207 -12.70 -15.93 -7.46
CA PHE A 207 -14.06 -15.40 -7.34
C PHE A 207 -14.95 -16.26 -6.43
N ALA A 208 -14.68 -17.56 -6.35
CA ALA A 208 -15.36 -18.43 -5.40
C ALA A 208 -14.94 -18.11 -3.95
N ASP A 209 -13.63 -17.93 -3.72
CA ASP A 209 -13.07 -17.66 -2.39
C ASP A 209 -13.33 -16.20 -1.94
N HIS A 210 -13.27 -15.25 -2.88
CA HIS A 210 -13.45 -13.81 -2.65
C HIS A 210 -14.40 -13.19 -3.72
N PRO A 211 -15.73 -13.28 -3.53
CA PRO A 211 -16.73 -12.87 -4.53
C PRO A 211 -16.64 -11.40 -4.98
N THR A 212 -16.05 -10.52 -4.18
CA THR A 212 -15.83 -9.11 -4.54
C THR A 212 -14.95 -8.97 -5.79
N PHE A 213 -13.96 -9.86 -5.98
CA PHE A 213 -13.07 -9.85 -7.15
C PHE A 213 -13.80 -10.16 -8.46
N GLY A 214 -14.97 -10.82 -8.40
CA GLY A 214 -15.81 -11.07 -9.57
C GLY A 214 -16.64 -9.86 -10.02
N ARG A 215 -16.70 -8.79 -9.21
CA ARG A 215 -17.48 -7.58 -9.49
C ARG A 215 -16.62 -6.52 -10.19
N ILE A 216 -16.23 -6.80 -11.42
CA ILE A 216 -15.39 -5.91 -12.22
C ILE A 216 -16.10 -4.56 -12.45
N ASP A 217 -15.33 -3.48 -12.34
CA ASP A 217 -15.74 -2.07 -12.50
C ASP A 217 -16.86 -1.60 -11.57
N TYR A 218 -17.19 -2.37 -10.53
CA TYR A 218 -18.13 -2.00 -9.49
C TYR A 218 -17.41 -1.47 -8.25
N ALA A 219 -17.78 -0.27 -7.78
CA ALA A 219 -17.34 0.23 -6.48
C ALA A 219 -18.32 -0.23 -5.39
N PRO A 220 -17.85 -0.90 -4.33
CA PRO A 220 -18.70 -1.42 -3.26
C PRO A 220 -19.44 -0.34 -2.45
N GLY A 221 -19.03 0.93 -2.60
CA GLY A 221 -19.61 2.06 -1.86
C GLY A 221 -19.19 2.06 -0.39
N ALA A 222 -19.80 2.93 0.42
CA ALA A 222 -19.54 2.98 1.84
C ALA A 222 -20.14 1.75 2.53
N VAL A 223 -19.31 0.97 3.22
CA VAL A 223 -19.77 -0.12 4.08
C VAL A 223 -20.40 0.51 5.33
N ALA A 224 -21.69 0.29 5.55
CA ALA A 224 -22.45 0.90 6.65
C ALA A 224 -22.06 0.39 8.05
N SER A 225 -21.18 -0.61 8.14
CA SER A 225 -20.70 -1.14 9.41
C SER A 225 -19.79 -0.12 10.08
N ALA A 226 -20.13 0.25 11.33
CA ALA A 226 -19.19 0.92 12.21
C ALA A 226 -17.86 0.17 12.17
N ILE A 227 -16.77 0.90 11.92
CA ILE A 227 -15.43 0.31 11.97
C ILE A 227 -15.29 -0.29 13.37
N ASP A 228 -15.13 -1.61 13.44
CA ASP A 228 -14.84 -2.27 14.71
C ASP A 228 -13.38 -2.00 15.05
N LEU A 229 -13.17 -1.03 15.94
CA LEU A 229 -11.87 -0.58 16.39
C LEU A 229 -11.49 -1.22 17.73
N SER A 230 -12.29 -2.17 18.23
CA SER A 230 -12.05 -2.83 19.52
C SER A 230 -10.69 -3.53 19.55
N GLY A 231 -10.24 -4.08 18.41
CA GLY A 231 -8.90 -4.68 18.24
C GLY A 231 -7.75 -3.68 18.12
N ILE A 232 -8.02 -2.39 17.89
CA ILE A 232 -6.99 -1.33 17.76
C ILE A 232 -6.56 -0.81 19.15
N ALA A 233 -7.34 -1.13 20.20
CA ALA A 233 -7.12 -0.65 21.56
C ALA A 233 -5.79 -1.09 22.22
N ALA A 234 -5.06 -2.04 21.63
CA ALA A 234 -3.73 -2.44 22.08
C ALA A 234 -2.58 -1.53 21.57
N ALA A 235 -2.88 -0.55 20.71
CA ALA A 235 -1.86 0.36 20.21
C ALA A 235 -1.40 1.30 21.33
N GLY A 236 -0.09 1.26 21.63
CA GLY A 236 0.54 2.13 22.62
C GLY A 236 0.34 3.63 22.35
N ALA A 237 0.95 4.49 23.18
CA ALA A 237 0.79 5.93 23.02
C ALA A 237 1.27 6.42 21.64
N ALA A 238 0.56 7.41 21.08
CA ALA A 238 1.05 8.17 19.93
C ALA A 238 2.41 8.79 20.27
N THR A 239 3.34 8.73 19.32
CA THR A 239 4.66 9.34 19.46
C THR A 239 4.65 10.79 18.98
N ASP A 240 5.65 11.57 19.40
CA ASP A 240 5.84 12.95 18.93
C ASP A 240 6.44 13.04 17.53
N ALA A 241 6.75 11.89 16.89
CA ALA A 241 7.30 11.89 15.54
C ALA A 241 6.30 12.54 14.55
N PRO A 242 6.77 13.39 13.62
CA PRO A 242 5.88 14.09 12.70
C PRO A 242 5.23 13.15 11.68
N LEU A 243 3.98 13.41 11.34
CA LEU A 243 3.28 12.81 10.21
C LEU A 243 3.89 13.38 8.93
N LEU A 244 4.49 12.50 8.14
CA LEU A 244 5.16 12.83 6.89
C LEU A 244 4.54 12.00 5.75
N SER A 245 4.63 12.51 4.53
CA SER A 245 4.26 11.77 3.33
C SER A 245 5.10 10.50 3.22
N GLY A 246 4.44 9.37 2.92
CA GLY A 246 5.12 8.14 2.54
C GLY A 246 5.75 8.20 1.14
N VAL A 247 5.40 9.22 0.35
CA VAL A 247 5.95 9.48 -0.98
C VAL A 247 6.88 10.67 -0.89
N ARG A 248 8.19 10.42 -1.03
CA ARG A 248 9.23 11.47 -0.99
C ARG A 248 9.50 12.08 -2.35
N THR A 249 9.59 11.24 -3.37
CA THR A 249 9.83 11.66 -4.75
C THR A 249 8.73 11.09 -5.62
N PHE A 250 7.73 11.90 -5.95
CA PHE A 250 6.55 11.48 -6.72
C PHE A 250 6.90 10.72 -8.01
N HIS A 251 7.95 11.17 -8.70
CA HIS A 251 8.40 10.58 -9.97
C HIS A 251 9.12 9.24 -9.81
N LEU A 252 9.54 8.83 -8.60
CA LEU A 252 10.42 7.67 -8.37
C LEU A 252 9.84 6.69 -7.33
N THR A 253 8.52 6.45 -7.41
CA THR A 253 7.74 5.73 -6.39
C THR A 253 7.71 4.21 -6.50
N ASN A 254 8.18 3.65 -7.61
CA ASN A 254 8.18 2.21 -7.86
C ASN A 254 9.32 1.85 -8.85
N PRO A 255 9.64 0.56 -9.02
CA PRO A 255 10.76 0.12 -9.86
C PRO A 255 10.65 0.56 -11.32
N ILE A 256 9.44 0.59 -11.89
CA ILE A 256 9.22 1.02 -13.28
C ILE A 256 9.55 2.50 -13.41
N ALA A 257 9.08 3.32 -12.47
CA ALA A 257 9.35 4.75 -12.46
C ALA A 257 10.83 5.06 -12.21
N ARG A 258 11.50 4.30 -11.33
CA ARG A 258 12.95 4.44 -11.07
C ARG A 258 13.81 4.02 -12.24
N ALA A 259 13.38 3.03 -13.02
CA ALA A 259 14.08 2.62 -14.24
C ALA A 259 13.79 3.53 -15.45
N SER A 260 12.85 4.48 -15.34
CA SER A 260 12.46 5.37 -16.43
C SER A 260 13.37 6.59 -16.51
N VAL A 261 14.03 6.74 -17.66
CA VAL A 261 14.87 7.93 -17.98
C VAL A 261 14.04 9.22 -17.88
N THR A 262 12.83 9.22 -18.44
CA THR A 262 11.93 10.38 -18.40
C THR A 262 11.57 10.76 -16.96
N MET A 263 11.29 9.79 -16.10
CA MET A 263 10.95 10.08 -14.70
C MET A 263 12.16 10.55 -13.90
N ALA A 264 13.36 10.06 -14.21
CA ALA A 264 14.60 10.58 -13.64
C ALA A 264 14.83 12.06 -14.02
N GLU A 265 14.61 12.43 -15.28
CA GLU A 265 14.69 13.82 -15.74
C GLU A 265 13.62 14.71 -15.06
N CYS A 266 12.37 14.25 -14.98
CA CYS A 266 11.31 14.97 -14.26
C CYS A 266 11.65 15.15 -12.77
N ALA A 267 12.23 14.13 -12.12
CA ALA A 267 12.66 14.21 -10.73
C ALA A 267 13.76 15.26 -10.54
N ALA A 268 14.73 15.35 -11.45
CA ALA A 268 15.79 16.35 -11.40
C ALA A 268 15.23 17.77 -11.53
N VAL A 269 14.34 18.02 -12.51
CA VAL A 269 13.70 19.33 -12.70
C VAL A 269 12.88 19.73 -11.47
N ALA A 270 12.11 18.80 -10.89
CA ALA A 270 11.32 19.07 -9.69
C ALA A 270 12.20 19.36 -8.46
N ALA A 271 13.33 18.67 -8.31
CA ALA A 271 14.27 18.88 -7.22
C ALA A 271 14.95 20.26 -7.32
N ASP A 272 15.34 20.68 -8.52
CA ASP A 272 15.95 22.01 -8.72
C ASP A 272 14.93 23.15 -8.53
N ALA A 273 13.70 22.98 -9.00
CA ALA A 273 12.62 23.94 -8.71
C ALA A 273 12.35 24.07 -7.20
N SER A 274 12.43 22.97 -6.45
CA SER A 274 12.29 22.98 -4.98
C SER A 274 13.43 23.71 -4.28
N LYS A 275 14.68 23.62 -4.79
CA LYS A 275 15.82 24.38 -4.26
C LYS A 275 15.63 25.88 -4.48
N ILE A 276 15.21 26.29 -5.68
CA ILE A 276 14.96 27.70 -6.02
C ILE A 276 13.82 28.28 -5.16
N ALA A 277 12.77 27.51 -4.90
CA ALA A 277 11.66 27.95 -4.04
C ALA A 277 12.01 28.01 -2.54
N ALA A 278 13.14 27.41 -2.13
CA ALA A 278 13.62 27.41 -0.75
C ALA A 278 14.68 28.51 -0.47
N GLU A 279 15.13 29.22 -1.51
CA GLU A 279 15.97 30.44 -1.44
C GLU A 279 15.09 31.70 -1.32
#